data_AF-A0A0M0BFJ4-F1
#
_entry.id   AF-A0A0M0BFJ4-F1
#
_cell.length_a   1.000
_cell.length_b   1.000
_cell.length_c   1.000
_cell.angle_alpha   90.00
_cell.angle_beta   90.00
_cell.angle_gamma   90.00
#
_symmetry.space_group_name_H-M   'P 1'
#
loop_
_entity.id
_entity.type
_entity.pdbx_description
1 polymer ?
#
loop_
_entity_poly.entity_id
_entity_poly.type
_entity_poly.pdbx_seq_one_letter_code
_entity_poly.pdbx_strand_id
1 'polypeptide(L)'
;MSALAIIFDLLPSVRVPWGMKIDFVGTVWVLSYFLHGLSVALPVSILTTLYITVFSETGFVGAAMKFIATTPMFLLPALISYLPFFSNRSSTIFNKILLIIGTGILANIVRLLLATVANYYWAIPLWTGISTDQILEAMFGGSLWGFLVFVAGMNVLQGIVDVYVPWVLAFKLKLSTMFGTW
;
A
#
# COMPACT_ATOMS: atom_id res chain seq x y z
N MET A 1 1.48 -16.64 -0.68
CA MET A 1 1.37 -15.17 -0.83
C MET A 1 2.52 -14.42 -0.15
N SER A 2 2.81 -14.61 1.14
CA SER A 2 3.90 -13.88 1.81
C SER A 2 5.27 -14.07 1.14
N ALA A 3 5.62 -15.30 0.74
CA ALA A 3 6.87 -15.55 0.00
C ALA A 3 6.97 -14.74 -1.30
N LEU A 4 5.86 -14.60 -2.04
CA LEU A 4 5.81 -13.79 -3.27
C LEU A 4 5.98 -12.29 -2.96
N ALA A 5 5.35 -11.80 -1.89
CA ALA A 5 5.51 -10.42 -1.45
C ALA A 5 6.97 -10.13 -1.05
N ILE A 6 7.63 -11.08 -0.37
CA ILE A 6 9.06 -10.99 -0.01
C ILE A 6 9.94 -10.98 -1.27
N ILE A 7 9.69 -11.85 -2.24
CA ILE A 7 10.43 -11.85 -3.51
C ILE A 7 10.33 -10.48 -4.20
N PHE A 8 9.14 -9.87 -4.23
CA PHE A 8 8.98 -8.53 -4.80
C PHE A 8 9.68 -7.42 -4.00
N ASP A 9 9.86 -7.57 -2.68
CA ASP A 9 10.70 -6.63 -1.92
C ASP A 9 12.18 -6.79 -2.27
N LEU A 10 12.64 -8.01 -2.54
CA LEU A 10 14.04 -8.29 -2.88
C LEU A 10 14.44 -7.83 -4.28
N LEU A 11 13.48 -7.54 -5.17
CA LEU A 11 13.81 -7.04 -6.49
C LEU A 11 14.45 -5.65 -6.40
N PRO A 12 15.59 -5.42 -7.08
CA PRO A 12 16.23 -4.11 -7.11
C PRO A 12 15.33 -3.12 -7.84
N SER A 13 15.08 -1.97 -7.22
CA SER A 13 14.34 -0.87 -7.84
C SER A 13 14.88 0.48 -7.36
N VAL A 14 14.58 1.52 -8.15
CA VAL A 14 15.04 2.88 -7.86
C VAL A 14 14.35 3.38 -6.60
N ARG A 15 15.16 3.77 -5.60
CA ARG A 15 14.71 4.37 -4.35
C ARG A 15 14.95 5.88 -4.39
N VAL A 16 14.01 6.64 -3.84
CA VAL A 16 14.25 8.05 -3.52
C VAL A 16 15.17 8.13 -2.28
N PRO A 17 15.81 9.28 -2.01
CA PRO A 17 16.84 9.38 -0.97
C PRO A 17 16.40 8.96 0.45
N TRP A 18 15.10 9.03 0.74
CA TRP A 18 14.52 8.57 2.01
C TRP A 18 13.93 7.14 1.94
N GLY A 19 14.44 6.30 1.04
CA GLY A 19 14.22 4.85 1.03
C GLY A 19 12.93 4.37 0.37
N MET A 20 12.01 5.27 0.01
CA MET A 20 10.76 4.91 -0.68
C MET A 20 11.04 4.40 -2.11
N LYS A 21 10.43 3.27 -2.46
CA LYS A 21 10.40 2.70 -3.82
C LYS A 21 8.98 2.38 -4.24
N ILE A 22 8.77 2.28 -5.54
CA ILE A 22 7.57 1.65 -6.10
C ILE A 22 7.87 0.17 -6.30
N ASP A 23 7.02 -0.70 -5.76
CA ASP A 23 7.15 -2.15 -5.89
C ASP A 23 5.79 -2.86 -5.86
N PHE A 24 5.80 -4.20 -5.93
CA PHE A 24 4.59 -5.02 -5.98
C PHE A 24 4.25 -5.70 -4.65
N VAL A 25 4.87 -5.27 -3.53
CA VAL A 25 4.58 -5.86 -2.22
C VAL A 25 3.11 -5.61 -1.85
N GLY A 26 2.64 -4.37 -2.02
CA GLY A 26 1.25 -4.01 -1.73
C GLY A 26 0.25 -4.64 -2.69
N THR A 27 0.61 -4.75 -3.96
CA THR A 27 -0.12 -5.55 -4.96
C THR A 27 -0.39 -6.97 -4.47
N VAL A 28 0.59 -7.66 -3.88
CA VAL A 28 0.38 -9.03 -3.36
C VAL A 28 -0.56 -9.05 -2.15
N TRP A 29 -0.51 -8.03 -1.29
CA TRP A 29 -1.41 -7.94 -0.13
C TRP A 29 -2.86 -7.74 -0.57
N VAL A 30 -3.09 -6.83 -1.51
CA VAL A 30 -4.43 -6.58 -2.08
C VAL A 30 -4.91 -7.79 -2.91
N LEU A 31 -4.03 -8.46 -3.65
CA LEU A 31 -4.36 -9.72 -4.34
C LEU A 31 -4.78 -10.81 -3.34
N SER A 32 -4.05 -10.95 -2.24
CA SER A 32 -4.38 -11.91 -1.18
C SER A 32 -5.76 -11.63 -0.60
N TYR A 33 -6.11 -10.35 -0.45
CA TYR A 33 -7.46 -9.94 -0.06
C TYR A 33 -8.50 -10.32 -1.10
N PHE A 34 -8.31 -10.05 -2.40
CA PHE A 34 -9.31 -10.44 -3.40
C PHE A 34 -9.53 -11.95 -3.52
N LEU A 35 -8.49 -12.76 -3.33
CA LEU A 35 -8.57 -14.22 -3.45
C LEU A 35 -9.04 -14.91 -2.17
N HIS A 36 -8.62 -14.42 -0.99
CA HIS A 36 -8.77 -15.17 0.26
C HIS A 36 -9.34 -14.36 1.43
N GLY A 37 -9.46 -13.05 1.26
CA GLY A 37 -10.10 -12.16 2.23
C GLY A 37 -9.17 -11.68 3.32
N LEU A 38 -9.75 -11.00 4.31
CA LEU A 38 -8.99 -10.39 5.40
C LEU A 38 -8.21 -11.40 6.24
N SER A 39 -8.76 -12.61 6.42
CA SER A 39 -8.14 -13.69 7.21
C SER A 39 -6.77 -14.09 6.67
N VAL A 40 -6.50 -13.89 5.38
CA VAL A 40 -5.20 -14.18 4.76
C VAL A 40 -4.42 -12.90 4.47
N ALA A 41 -5.07 -11.83 4.01
CA ALA A 41 -4.39 -10.58 3.68
C ALA A 41 -3.67 -9.95 4.88
N LEU A 42 -4.26 -9.98 6.07
CA LEU A 42 -3.66 -9.45 7.30
C LEU A 42 -2.42 -10.23 7.75
N PRO A 43 -2.46 -11.57 7.88
CA PRO A 43 -1.23 -12.32 8.16
C PRO A 43 -0.15 -12.13 7.09
N VAL A 44 -0.52 -12.06 5.82
CA VAL A 44 0.44 -11.81 4.73
C VAL A 44 1.13 -10.46 4.89
N SER A 45 0.38 -9.39 5.19
CA SER A 45 0.97 -8.07 5.39
C SER A 45 1.86 -8.02 6.64
N ILE A 46 1.42 -8.59 7.76
CA ILE A 46 2.20 -8.65 9.00
C ILE A 46 3.51 -9.42 8.80
N LEU A 47 3.45 -10.62 8.22
CA LEU A 47 4.66 -11.43 8.00
C LEU A 47 5.65 -10.74 7.05
N THR A 48 5.14 -10.09 6.01
CA THR A 48 5.99 -9.33 5.09
C THR A 48 6.59 -8.10 5.78
N THR A 49 5.84 -7.39 6.63
CA THR A 49 6.34 -6.28 7.44
C THR A 49 7.40 -6.71 8.45
N LEU A 50 7.22 -7.85 9.12
CA LEU A 50 8.22 -8.41 10.02
C LEU A 50 9.51 -8.78 9.26
N TYR A 51 9.36 -9.38 8.08
CA TYR A 51 10.51 -9.64 7.20
C TYR A 51 11.26 -8.36 6.84
N ILE A 52 10.55 -7.32 6.37
CA ILE A 52 11.18 -6.05 5.98
C ILE A 52 11.89 -5.40 7.17
N THR A 53 11.29 -5.47 8.37
CA THR A 53 11.88 -4.94 9.59
C THR A 53 13.25 -5.53 9.90
N VAL A 54 13.42 -6.84 9.68
CA VAL A 54 14.62 -7.59 10.09
C VAL A 54 15.66 -7.70 8.96
N PHE A 55 15.21 -7.86 7.72
CA PHE A 55 16.08 -8.28 6.61
C PHE A 55 16.19 -7.27 5.47
N SER A 56 15.33 -6.26 5.38
CA SER A 56 15.39 -5.27 4.31
C SER A 56 16.26 -4.08 4.70
N GLU A 57 16.90 -3.45 3.72
CA GLU A 57 17.76 -2.27 3.90
C GLU A 57 17.03 -1.09 4.57
N THR A 58 15.71 -1.01 4.40
CA THR A 58 14.89 0.06 4.98
C THR A 58 14.51 -0.17 6.44
N GLY A 59 14.79 -1.37 6.96
CA GLY A 59 14.54 -1.77 8.34
C GLY A 59 13.13 -1.43 8.83
N PHE A 60 13.05 -1.06 10.10
CA PHE A 60 11.78 -0.76 10.78
C PHE A 60 10.98 0.38 10.14
N VAL A 61 11.65 1.48 9.76
CA VAL A 61 10.97 2.66 9.22
C VAL A 61 10.27 2.33 7.90
N GLY A 62 10.97 1.67 6.98
CA GLY A 62 10.38 1.23 5.72
C GLY A 62 9.25 0.22 5.90
N ALA A 63 9.42 -0.73 6.82
CA ALA A 63 8.42 -1.73 7.13
C ALA A 63 7.12 -1.10 7.67
N ALA A 64 7.24 -0.20 8.64
CA ALA A 64 6.12 0.52 9.24
C ALA A 64 5.42 1.42 8.22
N MET A 65 6.17 2.20 7.44
CA MET A 65 5.60 3.07 6.42
C MET A 65 4.86 2.30 5.35
N LYS A 66 5.41 1.15 4.91
CA LYS A 66 4.72 0.28 3.97
C LYS A 66 3.43 -0.27 4.54
N PHE A 67 3.46 -0.74 5.78
CA PHE A 67 2.27 -1.25 6.46
C PHE A 67 1.19 -0.18 6.58
N ILE A 68 1.54 1.00 7.10
CA ILE A 68 0.63 2.14 7.27
C ILE A 68 0.02 2.60 5.95
N ALA A 69 0.84 2.73 4.90
CA ALA A 69 0.38 3.23 3.61
C ALA A 69 -0.44 2.20 2.81
N THR A 70 -0.19 0.90 2.99
CA THR A 70 -0.76 -0.15 2.14
C THR A 70 -1.97 -0.84 2.77
N THR A 71 -2.04 -0.90 4.11
CA THR A 71 -3.19 -1.50 4.80
C THR A 71 -4.55 -0.88 4.43
N PRO A 72 -4.69 0.46 4.23
CA PRO A 72 -5.95 1.03 3.76
C PRO A 72 -6.42 0.46 2.41
N MET A 73 -5.48 0.05 1.56
CA MET A 73 -5.75 -0.43 0.20
C MET A 73 -6.57 -1.72 0.16
N PHE A 74 -6.56 -2.52 1.22
CA PHE A 74 -7.42 -3.71 1.34
C PHE A 74 -8.40 -3.65 2.52
N LEU A 75 -8.08 -2.90 3.59
CA LEU A 75 -8.99 -2.75 4.73
C LEU A 75 -10.23 -1.92 4.37
N LEU A 76 -10.10 -0.83 3.61
CA LEU A 76 -11.28 -0.05 3.24
C LEU A 76 -12.23 -0.82 2.30
N PRO A 77 -11.75 -1.48 1.23
CA PRO A 77 -12.61 -2.40 0.48
C PRO A 77 -13.29 -3.42 1.37
N ALA A 78 -12.57 -4.00 2.33
CA ALA A 78 -13.15 -4.96 3.26
C ALA A 78 -14.27 -4.34 4.10
N LEU A 79 -14.05 -3.18 4.72
CA LEU A 79 -15.08 -2.47 5.48
C LEU A 79 -16.31 -2.15 4.62
N ILE A 80 -16.11 -1.73 3.37
CA ILE A 80 -17.19 -1.45 2.42
C ILE A 80 -17.98 -2.71 2.09
N SER A 81 -17.34 -3.87 1.99
CA SER A 81 -18.03 -5.15 1.76
C SER A 81 -18.97 -5.57 2.91
N TYR A 82 -18.77 -5.02 4.12
CA TYR A 82 -19.65 -5.25 5.27
C TYR A 82 -20.82 -4.26 5.36
N LEU A 83 -20.91 -3.26 4.48
CA LEU A 83 -22.04 -2.33 4.46
C LEU A 83 -23.35 -3.05 4.10
N PRO A 84 -24.50 -2.62 4.66
CA PRO A 84 -25.79 -3.30 4.49
C PRO A 84 -26.30 -3.33 3.04
N PHE A 85 -25.72 -2.51 2.16
CA PHE A 85 -26.07 -2.47 0.73
C PHE A 85 -25.58 -3.70 -0.05
N PHE A 86 -24.62 -4.46 0.49
CA PHE A 86 -24.08 -5.65 -0.16
C PHE A 86 -24.66 -6.91 0.51
N SER A 87 -25.58 -7.58 -0.20
CA SER A 87 -26.26 -8.79 0.29
C SER A 87 -25.34 -10.02 0.32
N ASN A 88 -24.35 -10.07 -0.57
CA ASN A 88 -23.33 -11.11 -0.60
C ASN A 88 -21.96 -10.50 -0.31
N ARG A 89 -21.31 -10.98 0.75
CA ARG A 89 -19.96 -10.60 1.19
C ARG A 89 -18.89 -11.27 0.34
N SER A 90 -19.11 -11.30 -0.97
CA SER A 90 -18.25 -11.96 -1.92
C SER A 90 -17.25 -10.98 -2.54
N SER A 91 -15.99 -11.37 -2.72
CA SER A 91 -15.00 -10.55 -3.42
C SER A 91 -15.41 -10.22 -4.87
N THR A 92 -16.35 -10.97 -5.46
CA THR A 92 -16.90 -10.71 -6.80
C THR A 92 -17.58 -9.34 -6.94
N ILE A 93 -18.01 -8.70 -5.84
CA ILE A 93 -18.55 -7.33 -5.90
C ILE A 93 -17.55 -6.35 -6.50
N PHE A 94 -16.25 -6.57 -6.28
CA PHE A 94 -15.16 -5.72 -6.77
C PHE A 94 -14.81 -5.94 -8.25
N ASN A 95 -15.44 -6.89 -8.95
CA ASN A 95 -15.33 -7.00 -10.41
C ASN A 95 -15.99 -5.78 -11.10
N LYS A 96 -16.94 -5.10 -10.43
CA LYS A 96 -17.55 -3.86 -10.93
C LYS A 96 -16.53 -2.73 -10.91
N ILE A 97 -16.18 -2.22 -12.09
CA ILE A 97 -15.15 -1.18 -12.27
C ILE A 97 -15.42 0.09 -11.44
N LEU A 98 -16.68 0.52 -11.35
CA LEU A 98 -17.04 1.70 -10.57
C LEU A 98 -16.82 1.50 -9.06
N LEU A 99 -17.08 0.29 -8.54
CA LEU A 99 -16.89 0.00 -7.13
C LEU A 99 -15.40 -0.05 -6.78
N ILE A 100 -14.57 -0.69 -7.61
CA ILE A 100 -13.13 -0.74 -7.35
C ILE A 100 -12.48 0.64 -7.49
N ILE A 101 -12.92 1.46 -8.45
CA ILE A 101 -12.46 2.85 -8.57
C ILE A 101 -12.86 3.64 -7.33
N GLY A 102 -14.14 3.59 -6.91
CA GLY A 102 -14.62 4.33 -5.74
C GLY A 102 -13.90 3.92 -4.46
N THR A 103 -13.78 2.61 -4.20
CA THR A 103 -13.04 2.09 -3.03
C THR A 103 -11.54 2.39 -3.09
N GLY A 104 -10.93 2.32 -4.28
CA GLY A 104 -9.54 2.66 -4.50
C GLY A 104 -9.24 4.15 -4.29
N ILE A 105 -10.14 5.05 -4.68
CA ILE A 105 -10.03 6.49 -4.40
C ILE A 105 -10.09 6.73 -2.89
N LEU A 106 -11.09 6.17 -2.20
CA LEU A 106 -11.21 6.31 -0.74
C LEU A 106 -9.98 5.76 -0.01
N ALA A 107 -9.49 4.58 -0.42
CA ALA A 107 -8.30 3.98 0.17
C ALA A 107 -7.05 4.85 -0.06
N ASN A 108 -6.90 5.42 -1.26
CA ASN A 108 -5.82 6.35 -1.56
C ASN A 108 -5.91 7.63 -0.72
N ILE A 109 -7.10 8.20 -0.49
CA ILE A 109 -7.24 9.38 0.37
C ILE A 109 -6.74 9.06 1.79
N VAL A 110 -7.15 7.94 2.37
CA VAL A 110 -6.68 7.52 3.71
C VAL A 110 -5.18 7.26 3.71
N ARG A 111 -4.66 6.57 2.69
CA ARG A 111 -3.21 6.37 2.49
C ARG A 111 -2.46 7.69 2.45
N LEU A 112 -2.94 8.66 1.68
CA LEU A 112 -2.28 9.96 1.53
C LEU A 112 -2.22 10.71 2.85
N LEU A 113 -3.31 10.73 3.61
CA LEU A 113 -3.34 11.35 4.93
C LEU A 113 -2.33 10.67 5.87
N LEU A 114 -2.39 9.35 6.00
CA LEU A 114 -1.51 8.60 6.90
C LEU A 114 -0.05 8.69 6.49
N ALA A 115 0.26 8.45 5.21
CA ALA A 115 1.63 8.46 4.71
C ALA A 115 2.23 9.86 4.76
N THR A 116 1.48 10.92 4.46
CA THR A 116 2.00 12.28 4.50
C THR A 116 2.33 12.70 5.94
N VAL A 117 1.40 12.47 6.88
CA VAL A 117 1.61 12.78 8.30
C VAL A 117 2.78 11.98 8.85
N ALA A 118 2.82 10.68 8.59
CA ALA A 118 3.90 9.81 9.06
C ALA A 118 5.25 10.18 8.43
N ASN A 119 5.32 10.52 7.13
CA ASN A 119 6.56 10.97 6.49
C ASN A 119 7.06 12.30 7.07
N TYR A 120 6.16 13.25 7.30
CA TYR A 120 6.52 14.60 7.74
C TYR A 120 7.03 14.65 9.18
N TYR A 121 6.34 13.96 10.10
CA TYR A 121 6.64 14.05 11.53
C TYR A 121 7.57 12.96 12.05
N TRP A 122 7.68 11.83 11.35
CA TRP A 122 8.33 10.65 11.93
C TRP A 122 9.30 9.95 10.97
N ALA A 123 8.83 9.46 9.83
CA ALA A 123 9.60 8.51 9.03
C ALA A 123 10.83 9.14 8.37
N ILE A 124 10.70 10.30 7.71
CA ILE A 124 11.84 10.93 7.04
C ILE A 124 12.83 11.50 8.07
N PRO A 125 12.40 12.24 9.11
CA PRO A 125 13.32 12.68 10.16
C PRO A 125 14.08 11.53 10.84
N LEU A 126 13.40 10.42 11.12
CA LEU A 126 14.03 9.24 11.72
C LEU A 126 14.98 8.53 10.74
N TRP A 127 14.66 8.52 9.46
CA TRP A 127 15.49 7.93 8.41
C TRP A 127 16.77 8.71 8.15
N THR A 128 16.67 10.04 8.07
CA THR A 128 17.80 10.92 7.72
C THR A 128 18.59 11.40 8.94
N GLY A 129 18.00 11.34 10.14
CA GLY A 129 18.62 11.81 11.38
C GLY A 129 18.67 13.34 11.51
N ILE A 130 17.97 14.08 10.63
CA ILE A 130 17.93 15.55 10.63
C ILE A 130 16.49 16.06 10.85
N SER A 131 16.34 17.32 11.27
CA SER A 131 15.03 17.90 11.56
C SER A 131 14.20 18.13 10.28
N THR A 132 12.88 18.17 10.43
CA THR A 132 11.96 18.40 9.31
C THR A 132 12.24 19.72 8.59
N ASP A 133 12.64 20.77 9.29
CA ASP A 133 12.97 22.07 8.68
C ASP A 133 14.19 21.95 7.76
N GLN A 134 15.24 21.25 8.21
CA GLN A 134 16.44 21.00 7.41
C GLN A 134 16.12 20.12 6.19
N ILE A 135 15.21 19.17 6.31
CA ILE A 135 14.73 18.35 5.18
C ILE A 135 14.03 19.22 4.14
N LEU A 136 13.14 20.12 4.58
CA LEU A 136 12.43 21.02 3.69
C LEU A 136 13.39 21.94 2.95
N GLU A 137 14.37 22.52 3.65
CA GLU A 137 15.38 23.38 3.04
C GLU A 137 16.28 22.62 2.06
N ALA A 138 16.86 21.49 2.49
CA ALA A 138 17.85 20.75 1.71
C ALA A 138 17.26 20.00 0.51
N MET A 139 16.02 19.50 0.61
CA MET A 139 15.44 18.60 -0.38
C MET A 139 14.29 19.22 -1.17
N PHE A 140 13.64 20.25 -0.63
CA PHE A 140 12.45 20.88 -1.22
C PHE A 140 12.56 22.40 -1.32
N GLY A 141 13.75 22.98 -1.12
CA GLY A 141 13.99 24.42 -1.25
C GLY A 141 13.18 25.28 -0.28
N GLY A 142 12.86 24.75 0.90
CA GLY A 142 12.01 25.39 1.92
C GLY A 142 10.50 25.29 1.64
N SER A 143 10.09 24.59 0.58
CA SER A 143 8.68 24.50 0.18
C SER A 143 7.99 23.28 0.78
N LEU A 144 7.10 23.51 1.75
CA LEU A 144 6.17 22.48 2.25
C LEU A 144 5.28 21.93 1.13
N TRP A 145 4.86 22.77 0.19
CA TRP A 145 4.06 22.34 -0.95
C TRP A 145 4.82 21.35 -1.85
N GLY A 146 6.11 21.59 -2.08
CA GLY A 146 6.97 20.67 -2.84
C GLY A 146 7.05 19.29 -2.19
N PHE A 147 7.23 19.26 -0.86
CA PHE A 147 7.20 18.03 -0.08
C PHE A 147 5.86 17.29 -0.22
N LEU A 148 4.74 17.99 0.00
CA LEU A 148 3.41 17.40 -0.04
C LEU A 148 3.11 16.82 -1.42
N VAL A 149 3.37 17.56 -2.50
CA VAL A 149 3.12 17.12 -3.88
C VAL A 149 3.97 15.89 -4.21
N PHE A 150 5.24 15.86 -3.80
CA PHE A 150 6.12 14.73 -4.08
C PHE A 150 5.67 13.47 -3.34
N VAL A 151 5.46 13.57 -2.01
CA VAL A 151 5.06 12.43 -1.18
C VAL A 151 3.68 11.92 -1.60
N ALA A 152 2.75 12.83 -1.87
CA ALA A 152 1.43 12.48 -2.37
C ALA A 152 1.51 11.81 -3.74
N GLY A 153 2.27 12.38 -4.68
CA GLY A 153 2.43 11.84 -6.03
C GLY A 153 2.94 10.40 -6.02
N MET A 154 4.00 10.14 -5.26
CA MET A 154 4.56 8.78 -5.12
C MET A 154 3.56 7.79 -4.49
N ASN A 155 2.78 8.23 -3.49
CA ASN A 155 1.78 7.37 -2.84
C ASN A 155 0.55 7.12 -3.73
N VAL A 156 0.12 8.09 -4.52
CA VAL A 156 -0.95 7.90 -5.52
C VAL A 156 -0.51 6.89 -6.57
N LEU A 157 0.69 7.05 -7.13
CA LEU A 157 1.21 6.11 -8.12
C LEU A 157 1.30 4.69 -7.57
N GLN A 158 1.86 4.53 -6.37
CA GLN A 158 1.90 3.22 -5.70
C GLN A 158 0.50 2.67 -5.43
N GLY A 159 -0.44 3.49 -4.96
CA GLY A 159 -1.81 3.05 -4.69
C GLY A 159 -2.58 2.65 -5.95
N ILE A 160 -2.32 3.27 -7.09
CA ILE A 160 -2.86 2.84 -8.39
C ILE A 160 -2.34 1.44 -8.73
N VAL A 161 -1.02 1.20 -8.61
CA VAL A 161 -0.41 -0.11 -8.87
C VAL A 161 -0.96 -1.18 -7.91
N ASP A 162 -1.08 -0.84 -6.62
CA ASP A 162 -1.56 -1.72 -5.56
C ASP A 162 -3.03 -2.16 -5.76
N VAL A 163 -3.83 -1.41 -6.53
CA VAL A 163 -5.25 -1.76 -6.78
C VAL A 163 -5.45 -2.32 -8.18
N TYR A 164 -4.88 -1.67 -9.20
CA TYR A 164 -5.11 -2.00 -10.59
C TYR A 164 -4.54 -3.37 -10.95
N VAL A 165 -3.28 -3.63 -10.62
CA VAL A 165 -2.63 -4.91 -10.93
C VAL A 165 -3.38 -6.09 -10.30
N PRO A 166 -3.67 -6.13 -8.99
CA PRO A 166 -4.37 -7.26 -8.41
C PRO A 166 -5.83 -7.37 -8.86
N TRP A 167 -6.49 -6.26 -9.20
CA TRP A 167 -7.84 -6.31 -9.78
C TRP A 167 -7.85 -6.99 -11.16
N VAL A 168 -6.90 -6.64 -12.03
CA VAL A 168 -6.73 -7.29 -13.34
C VAL A 168 -6.42 -8.79 -13.16
N LEU A 169 -5.47 -9.11 -12.29
CA LEU A 169 -5.09 -10.49 -11.99
C LEU A 169 -6.27 -11.31 -11.44
N ALA A 170 -6.96 -10.80 -10.42
CA ALA A 170 -8.06 -11.50 -9.77
C ALA A 170 -9.25 -11.71 -10.72
N PHE A 171 -9.74 -10.65 -11.36
CA PHE A 171 -11.05 -10.68 -12.03
C PHE A 171 -10.98 -10.74 -13.57
N LYS A 172 -9.94 -10.18 -14.20
CA LYS A 172 -9.79 -10.21 -15.67
C LYS A 172 -9.06 -11.46 -16.14
N LEU A 173 -8.03 -11.87 -15.41
CA LEU A 173 -7.35 -13.16 -15.64
C LEU A 173 -8.00 -14.33 -14.90
N LYS A 174 -9.12 -14.08 -14.21
CA LYS A 174 -9.97 -15.09 -13.55
C LYS A 174 -9.22 -15.94 -12.50
N LEU A 175 -8.18 -15.40 -11.86
CA LEU A 175 -7.56 -16.07 -10.71
C LEU A 175 -8.56 -16.30 -9.58
N SER A 176 -9.55 -15.41 -9.42
CA SER A 176 -10.60 -15.54 -8.42
C SER A 176 -11.47 -16.78 -8.64
N THR A 177 -11.63 -17.27 -9.87
CA THR A 177 -12.40 -18.50 -10.14
C THR A 177 -11.59 -19.77 -9.85
N MET A 178 -10.26 -19.65 -9.76
CA MET A 178 -9.35 -20.79 -9.50
C MET A 178 -9.02 -20.93 -8.01
N PHE A 179 -8.77 -19.83 -7.32
CA PHE A 179 -8.28 -19.82 -5.93
C PHE A 179 -9.36 -19.49 -4.89
N GLY A 180 -10.59 -19.26 -5.35
CA GLY A 180 -11.78 -18.98 -4.54
C GLY A 180 -12.11 -17.49 -4.46
N THR A 181 -13.40 -17.23 -4.25
CA THR A 181 -13.95 -15.95 -3.82
C THR A 181 -14.62 -16.22 -2.48
N TRP A 182 -14.11 -15.59 -1.41
CA TRP A 182 -14.82 -15.50 -0.13
C TRP A 182 -15.94 -14.48 -0.26
#